data_AF-A0A0D8FSF1-F1
#
_entry.id   AF-A0A0D8FSF1-F1
#
_cell.length_a   1.000
_cell.length_b   1.000
_cell.length_c   1.000
_cell.angle_alpha   90.00
_cell.angle_beta   90.00
_cell.angle_gamma   90.00
#
_symmetry.space_group_name_H-M   'P 1'
#
loop_
_entity.id
_entity.type
_entity.pdbx_description
1 polymer ?
#
loop_
_entity_poly.entity_id
_entity_poly.type
_entity_poly.pdbx_seq_one_letter_code
_entity_poly.pdbx_strand_id
1 'polypeptide(L)'
;MIDKARAANRRLLDIQRAGQGCAIETALWERISQPSLEEGRRTGAIRFGDKRVMALAGALCVALNTVIGFTNKSLRASVSQLLGGPYSAAQMTYDLRKLRLKGLITRIPHTNSYTLTPEGIRFAITYTKLGHRVLPPLLAANQQPAPIGLQRALNTIENYVGNYLEHAKLKAAA
;
A
#
# COMPACT_ATOMS: atom_id res chain seq x y z
N MET A 1 0.54 6.45 32.57
CA MET A 1 -0.12 7.12 31.43
C MET A 1 0.87 7.77 30.46
N ILE A 2 1.94 8.40 30.95
CA ILE A 2 2.93 9.12 30.13
C ILE A 2 3.62 8.23 29.09
N ASP A 3 3.94 6.98 29.42
CA ASP A 3 4.65 6.08 28.49
C ASP A 3 3.80 5.63 27.29
N LYS A 4 2.49 5.46 27.49
CA LYS A 4 1.55 5.16 26.40
C LYS A 4 1.41 6.35 25.44
N ALA A 5 1.36 7.57 25.97
CA ALA A 5 1.31 8.78 25.18
C ALA A 5 2.60 8.99 24.37
N ARG A 6 3.78 8.75 24.98
CA ARG A 6 5.07 8.80 24.25
C ARG A 6 5.16 7.74 23.17
N ALA A 7 4.69 6.51 23.43
CA ALA A 7 4.67 5.44 22.43
C ALA A 7 3.75 5.78 21.25
N ALA A 8 2.58 6.38 21.51
CA ALA A 8 1.68 6.87 20.48
C ALA A 8 2.33 7.99 19.65
N ASN A 9 2.94 8.98 20.31
CA ASN A 9 3.63 10.08 19.63
C ASN A 9 4.82 9.60 18.79
N ARG A 10 5.60 8.63 19.30
CA ARG A 10 6.73 8.07 18.56
C ARG A 10 6.27 7.34 17.31
N ARG A 11 5.21 6.52 17.40
CA ARG A 11 4.58 5.87 16.24
C ARG A 11 4.01 6.87 15.25
N LEU A 12 3.38 7.95 15.71
CA LEU A 12 2.86 9.01 14.85
C LEU A 12 4.00 9.72 14.09
N LEU A 13 5.10 10.03 14.77
CA LEU A 13 6.29 10.61 14.15
C LEU A 13 6.96 9.63 13.17
N ASP A 14 7.00 8.34 13.49
CA ASP A 14 7.51 7.30 12.58
C ASP A 14 6.63 7.16 11.33
N ILE A 15 5.29 7.26 11.48
CA ILE A 15 4.33 7.29 10.36
C ILE A 15 4.55 8.54 9.48
N GLN A 16 4.74 9.71 10.10
CA GLN A 16 5.00 10.96 9.37
C GLN A 16 6.33 10.92 8.61
N ARG A 17 7.39 10.37 9.22
CA ARG A 17 8.71 10.20 8.59
C ARG A 17 8.68 9.16 7.47
N ALA A 18 8.03 8.00 7.68
CA ALA A 18 7.81 7.01 6.63
C ALA A 18 7.00 7.58 5.45
N GLY A 19 6.09 8.53 5.73
CA GLY A 19 5.30 9.23 4.73
C GLY A 19 6.10 10.18 3.83
N GLN A 20 7.30 10.61 4.25
CA GLN A 20 8.20 11.50 3.49
C GLN A 20 9.16 10.70 2.58
N GLY A 21 9.44 9.44 2.91
CA GLY A 21 10.21 8.50 2.08
C GLY A 21 9.34 7.47 1.38
N CYS A 22 8.15 7.87 0.91
CA CYS A 22 7.01 7.02 0.55
C CYS A 22 7.21 6.04 -0.63
N ALA A 23 8.44 5.82 -1.08
CA ALA A 23 8.74 4.71 -1.94
C ALA A 23 8.65 3.43 -1.10
N ILE A 24 7.71 2.54 -1.46
CA ILE A 24 7.92 1.13 -1.17
C ILE A 24 9.25 0.78 -1.84
N GLU A 25 10.21 0.27 -1.08
CA GLU A 25 11.45 -0.26 -1.66
C GLU A 25 11.07 -1.27 -2.75
N THR A 26 11.68 -1.18 -3.94
CA THR A 26 11.32 -2.01 -5.11
C THR A 26 11.23 -3.50 -4.75
N ALA A 27 12.14 -3.97 -3.89
CA ALA A 27 12.14 -5.34 -3.36
C ALA A 27 10.88 -5.71 -2.55
N LEU A 28 10.39 -4.81 -1.69
CA LEU A 28 9.14 -5.04 -0.94
C LEU A 28 7.95 -5.11 -1.90
N TRP A 29 7.89 -4.21 -2.88
CA TRP A 29 6.84 -4.20 -3.90
C TRP A 29 6.80 -5.50 -4.70
N GLU A 30 7.96 -5.94 -5.21
CA GLU A 30 8.10 -7.19 -5.95
C GLU A 30 7.66 -8.39 -5.11
N ARG A 31 8.16 -8.47 -3.87
CA ARG A 31 7.86 -9.58 -2.95
C ARG A 31 6.37 -9.73 -2.63
N ILE A 32 5.65 -8.61 -2.44
CA ILE A 32 4.21 -8.68 -2.14
C ILE A 32 3.37 -8.85 -3.40
N SER A 33 3.83 -8.36 -4.54
CA SER A 33 3.13 -8.44 -5.84
C SER A 33 3.23 -9.82 -6.49
N GLN A 34 4.18 -10.66 -6.08
CA GLN A 34 4.33 -12.02 -6.56
C GLN A 34 3.68 -13.05 -5.62
N PRO A 35 3.13 -14.17 -6.14
CA PRO A 35 2.82 -15.33 -5.31
C PRO A 35 4.10 -15.86 -4.64
N SER A 36 4.01 -16.27 -3.38
CA SER A 36 5.14 -16.91 -2.68
C SER A 36 4.73 -18.21 -2.00
N LEU A 37 5.70 -19.07 -1.70
CA LEU A 37 5.52 -20.24 -0.83
C LEU A 37 5.91 -19.82 0.58
N GLU A 38 4.95 -19.75 1.48
CA GLU A 38 5.16 -19.37 2.88
C GLU A 38 4.59 -20.48 3.76
N GLU A 39 5.31 -20.92 4.79
CA GLU A 39 4.88 -22.01 5.68
C GLU A 39 4.45 -23.28 4.90
N GLY A 40 5.14 -23.62 3.80
CA GLY A 40 4.83 -24.78 2.95
C GLY A 40 3.52 -24.67 2.16
N ARG A 41 2.88 -23.49 2.11
CA ARG A 41 1.64 -23.25 1.37
C ARG A 41 1.77 -22.05 0.44
N ARG A 42 1.07 -22.11 -0.69
CA ARG A 42 1.05 -21.00 -1.65
C ARG A 42 0.25 -19.82 -1.08
N THR A 43 0.92 -18.69 -0.93
CA THR A 43 0.34 -17.40 -0.55
C THR A 43 0.14 -16.56 -1.80
N GLY A 44 -1.11 -16.12 -2.02
CA GLY A 44 -1.44 -15.30 -3.18
C GLY A 44 -0.79 -13.92 -3.11
N ALA A 45 -0.55 -13.33 -4.29
CA ALA A 45 -0.08 -11.96 -4.44
C ALA A 45 -1.03 -10.92 -3.81
N ILE A 46 -0.46 -9.78 -3.45
CA ILE A 46 -1.13 -8.54 -3.05
C ILE A 46 -0.99 -7.57 -4.21
N ARG A 47 -1.91 -7.69 -5.18
CA ARG A 47 -1.85 -6.93 -6.43
C ARG A 47 -2.35 -5.52 -6.23
N PHE A 48 -1.54 -4.54 -6.62
CA PHE A 48 -1.99 -3.17 -6.72
C PHE A 48 -3.12 -3.04 -7.75
N GLY A 49 -4.09 -2.16 -7.50
CA GLY A 49 -5.26 -1.94 -8.36
C GLY A 49 -6.43 -2.90 -8.13
N ASP A 50 -6.23 -4.03 -7.43
CA ASP A 50 -7.35 -4.88 -7.01
C ASP A 50 -8.21 -4.14 -5.97
N LYS A 51 -9.53 -4.01 -6.24
CA LYS A 51 -10.44 -3.21 -5.40
C LYS A 51 -10.42 -3.63 -3.92
N ARG A 52 -10.34 -4.93 -3.65
CA ARG A 52 -10.30 -5.46 -2.28
C ARG A 52 -8.95 -5.18 -1.61
N VAL A 53 -7.85 -5.30 -2.34
CA VAL A 53 -6.52 -4.92 -1.83
C VAL A 53 -6.43 -3.43 -1.54
N MET A 54 -6.99 -2.58 -2.39
CA MET A 54 -7.00 -1.13 -2.19
C MET A 54 -7.84 -0.74 -0.96
N ALA A 55 -9.02 -1.34 -0.80
CA ALA A 55 -9.85 -1.17 0.40
C ALA A 55 -9.13 -1.66 1.66
N LEU A 56 -8.40 -2.77 1.58
CA LEU A 56 -7.59 -3.30 2.68
C LEU A 56 -6.45 -2.36 3.07
N ALA A 57 -5.72 -1.82 2.10
CA ALA A 57 -4.66 -0.84 2.35
C ALA A 57 -5.23 0.43 3.02
N GLY A 58 -6.36 0.96 2.52
CA GLY A 58 -7.05 2.09 3.13
C GLY A 58 -7.48 1.81 4.58
N ALA A 59 -8.07 0.63 4.83
CA ALA A 59 -8.48 0.23 6.18
C ALA A 59 -7.28 0.10 7.13
N LEU A 60 -6.16 -0.45 6.68
CA LEU A 60 -4.93 -0.51 7.45
C LEU A 60 -4.34 0.88 7.71
N CYS A 61 -4.43 1.79 6.76
CA CYS A 61 -4.00 3.17 6.92
C CYS A 61 -4.83 3.90 8.00
N VAL A 62 -6.14 3.66 8.06
CA VAL A 62 -7.00 4.16 9.16
C VAL A 62 -6.61 3.52 10.49
N ALA A 63 -6.30 2.22 10.49
CA ALA A 63 -5.91 1.47 11.68
C ALA A 63 -4.55 1.89 12.26
N LEU A 64 -3.71 2.62 11.51
CA LEU A 64 -2.45 3.19 12.01
C LEU A 64 -2.63 4.07 13.25
N ASN A 65 -3.78 4.75 13.36
CA ASN A 65 -4.11 5.62 14.48
C ASN A 65 -4.54 4.83 15.75
N THR A 66 -4.65 3.50 15.67
CA THR A 66 -5.07 2.66 16.80
C THR A 66 -3.88 2.27 17.67
N VAL A 67 -3.95 2.57 18.98
CA VAL A 67 -2.85 2.31 19.93
C VAL A 67 -2.70 0.82 20.26
N ILE A 68 -3.80 0.06 20.20
CA ILE A 68 -3.91 -1.34 20.69
C ILE A 68 -3.79 -2.36 19.53
N GLY A 69 -3.75 -1.91 18.27
CA GLY A 69 -3.87 -2.77 17.10
C GLY A 69 -5.32 -3.01 16.67
N PHE A 70 -5.52 -3.91 15.71
CA PHE A 70 -6.82 -4.18 15.10
C PHE A 70 -7.17 -5.67 15.09
N THR A 71 -8.46 -5.96 15.13
CA THR A 71 -9.00 -7.33 15.08
C THR A 71 -9.60 -7.63 13.72
N ASN A 72 -9.94 -8.90 13.46
CA ASN A 72 -10.76 -9.26 12.30
C ASN A 72 -12.06 -8.44 12.26
N LYS A 73 -12.80 -8.36 13.38
CA LYS A 73 -14.07 -7.64 13.44
C LYS A 73 -13.92 -6.16 13.08
N SER A 74 -12.95 -5.47 13.70
CA SER A 74 -12.77 -4.03 13.51
C SER A 74 -12.25 -3.70 12.11
N LEU A 75 -11.26 -4.45 11.61
CA LEU A 75 -10.70 -4.20 10.29
C LEU A 75 -11.71 -4.53 9.17
N ARG A 76 -12.46 -5.63 9.31
CA ARG A 76 -13.50 -6.04 8.36
C ARG A 76 -14.56 -4.96 8.18
N ALA A 77 -14.99 -4.30 9.26
CA ALA A 77 -15.96 -3.22 9.17
C ALA A 77 -15.45 -2.08 8.28
N SER A 78 -14.21 -1.63 8.49
CA SER A 78 -13.58 -0.60 7.67
C SER A 78 -13.38 -1.04 6.22
N VAL A 79 -12.95 -2.28 5.98
CA VAL A 79 -12.77 -2.80 4.61
C VAL A 79 -14.11 -2.87 3.89
N SER A 80 -15.17 -3.36 4.54
CA SER A 80 -16.50 -3.45 3.92
C SER A 80 -17.03 -2.07 3.52
N GLN A 81 -16.81 -1.05 4.37
CA GLN A 81 -17.19 0.33 4.07
C GLN A 81 -16.42 0.89 2.87
N LEU A 82 -15.09 0.72 2.85
CA LEU A 82 -14.24 1.22 1.75
C LEU A 82 -14.45 0.47 0.43
N LEU A 83 -14.79 -0.83 0.51
CA LEU A 83 -15.08 -1.64 -0.67
C LEU A 83 -16.44 -1.30 -1.28
N GLY A 84 -17.38 -0.74 -0.49
CA GLY A 84 -18.74 -0.43 -0.93
C GLY A 84 -19.58 -1.68 -1.24
N GLY A 85 -19.30 -2.81 -0.59
CA GLY A 85 -19.94 -4.08 -0.91
C GLY A 85 -19.74 -5.17 0.15
N PRO A 86 -20.30 -6.38 -0.08
CA PRO A 86 -20.22 -7.48 0.88
C PRO A 86 -18.77 -7.94 1.09
N TYR A 87 -18.34 -7.95 2.35
CA TYR A 87 -17.02 -8.42 2.75
C TYR A 87 -17.10 -9.31 4.00
N SER A 88 -16.84 -10.61 3.80
CA SER A 88 -17.14 -11.65 4.78
C SER A 88 -16.04 -11.85 5.84
N ALA A 89 -16.39 -12.48 6.96
CA ALA A 89 -15.42 -12.84 8.00
C ALA A 89 -14.35 -13.82 7.48
N ALA A 90 -14.73 -14.78 6.63
CA ALA A 90 -13.81 -15.73 6.00
C ALA A 90 -12.83 -15.02 5.07
N GLN A 91 -13.31 -14.04 4.29
CA GLN A 91 -12.46 -13.18 3.46
C GLN A 91 -11.46 -12.40 4.32
N MET A 92 -11.90 -11.79 5.43
CA MET A 92 -10.98 -11.10 6.34
C MET A 92 -9.95 -12.05 6.96
N THR A 93 -10.35 -13.25 7.40
CA THR A 93 -9.41 -14.24 7.94
C THR A 93 -8.35 -14.62 6.92
N TYR A 94 -8.75 -14.84 5.66
CA TYR A 94 -7.83 -15.12 4.57
C TYR A 94 -6.86 -13.96 4.32
N ASP A 95 -7.35 -12.72 4.30
CA ASP A 95 -6.51 -11.54 4.07
C ASP A 95 -5.56 -11.29 5.25
N LEU A 96 -6.00 -11.44 6.50
CA LEU A 96 -5.13 -11.35 7.68
C LEU A 96 -4.02 -12.40 7.63
N ARG A 97 -4.35 -13.64 7.25
CA ARG A 97 -3.35 -14.68 7.05
C ARG A 97 -2.37 -14.27 5.96
N LYS A 98 -2.85 -13.82 4.80
CA LYS A 98 -2.00 -13.39 3.68
C LYS A 98 -1.07 -12.25 4.08
N LEU A 99 -1.59 -11.21 4.75
CA LEU A 99 -0.81 -10.07 5.25
C LEU A 99 0.28 -10.53 6.23
N ARG A 100 -0.04 -11.46 7.13
CA ARG A 100 0.94 -12.01 8.08
C ARG A 100 2.04 -12.79 7.37
N LEU A 101 1.68 -13.67 6.45
CA LEU A 101 2.63 -14.46 5.65
C LEU A 101 3.50 -13.57 4.77
N LYS A 102 2.98 -12.44 4.29
CA LYS A 102 3.76 -11.42 3.57
C LYS A 102 4.55 -10.49 4.51
N GLY A 103 4.55 -10.71 5.82
CA GLY A 103 5.32 -9.93 6.79
C GLY A 103 4.80 -8.50 6.98
N LEU A 104 3.59 -8.18 6.53
CA LEU A 104 3.00 -6.84 6.62
C LEU A 104 2.33 -6.59 7.98
N ILE A 105 1.89 -7.65 8.64
CA ILE A 105 1.32 -7.57 9.99
C ILE A 105 1.90 -8.66 10.88
N THR A 106 1.87 -8.43 12.18
CA THR A 106 2.18 -9.44 13.20
C THR A 106 0.99 -9.61 14.13
N ARG A 107 0.78 -10.84 14.62
CA ARG A 107 -0.25 -11.11 15.63
C ARG A 107 0.31 -10.76 17.00
N ILE A 108 -0.48 -10.06 17.81
CA ILE A 108 -0.12 -9.76 19.19
C ILE A 108 -0.32 -11.04 20.03
N PRO A 109 0.72 -11.51 20.77
CA PRO A 109 0.63 -12.72 21.59
C PRO A 109 -0.58 -12.70 22.52
N HIS A 110 -1.18 -13.87 22.72
CA HIS A 110 -2.34 -14.08 23.61
C HIS A 110 -3.60 -13.28 23.25
N THR A 111 -3.68 -12.68 22.06
CA THR A 111 -4.87 -11.93 21.60
C THR A 111 -5.28 -12.31 20.18
N ASN A 112 -6.48 -11.86 19.77
CA ASN A 112 -6.94 -11.91 18.37
C ASN A 112 -6.63 -10.62 17.60
N SER A 113 -5.71 -9.82 18.12
CA SER A 113 -5.32 -8.53 17.57
C SER A 113 -4.03 -8.62 16.77
N TYR A 114 -3.90 -7.70 15.82
CA TYR A 114 -2.79 -7.58 14.91
C TYR A 114 -2.23 -6.15 14.96
N THR A 115 -0.96 -6.01 14.65
CA THR A 115 -0.30 -4.73 14.48
C THR A 115 0.48 -4.71 13.16
N LEU A 116 0.68 -3.52 12.61
CA LEU A 116 1.44 -3.34 11.37
C LEU A 116 2.94 -3.44 11.64
N THR A 117 3.66 -4.11 10.75
CA THR A 117 5.13 -4.04 10.71
C THR A 117 5.57 -2.75 10.01
N PRO A 118 6.85 -2.34 10.09
CA PRO A 118 7.34 -1.19 9.33
C PRO A 118 7.09 -1.31 7.82
N GLU A 119 7.16 -2.52 7.25
CA GLU A 119 6.79 -2.79 5.86
C GLU A 119 5.29 -2.68 5.62
N GLY A 120 4.47 -3.15 6.56
CA GLY A 120 3.02 -2.99 6.52
C GLY A 120 2.57 -1.53 6.53
N ILE A 121 3.24 -0.68 7.31
CA ILE A 121 2.99 0.77 7.34
C ILE A 121 3.28 1.37 5.96
N ARG A 122 4.45 1.06 5.37
CA ARG A 122 4.83 1.51 4.03
C ARG A 122 3.84 1.03 2.96
N PHE A 123 3.46 -0.25 3.01
CA PHE A 123 2.43 -0.83 2.16
C PHE A 123 1.10 -0.04 2.24
N ALA A 124 0.55 0.12 3.44
CA ALA A 124 -0.76 0.76 3.63
C ALA A 124 -0.75 2.21 3.11
N ILE A 125 0.26 2.98 3.50
CA ILE A 125 0.37 4.40 3.10
C ILE A 125 0.57 4.52 1.59
N THR A 126 1.50 3.76 1.00
CA THR A 126 1.83 3.91 -0.42
C THR A 126 0.71 3.41 -1.31
N TYR A 127 0.08 2.27 -1.03
CA TYR A 127 -1.05 1.80 -1.83
C TYR A 127 -2.21 2.80 -1.77
N THR A 128 -2.57 3.29 -0.59
CA THR A 128 -3.65 4.28 -0.44
C THR A 128 -3.32 5.60 -1.15
N LYS A 129 -2.11 6.15 -0.95
CA LYS A 129 -1.70 7.40 -1.62
C LYS A 129 -1.68 7.25 -3.14
N LEU A 130 -1.08 6.18 -3.65
CA LEU A 130 -0.98 5.94 -5.10
C LEU A 130 -2.36 5.83 -5.73
N GLY A 131 -3.24 4.97 -5.20
CA GLY A 131 -4.54 4.74 -5.81
C GLY A 131 -5.54 5.89 -5.68
N HIS A 132 -5.48 6.68 -4.60
CA HIS A 132 -6.52 7.67 -4.31
C HIS A 132 -6.08 9.12 -4.57
N ARG A 133 -4.78 9.40 -4.61
CA ARG A 133 -4.28 10.78 -4.73
C ARG A 133 -3.36 11.00 -5.92
N VAL A 134 -2.54 10.00 -6.28
CA VAL A 134 -1.54 10.17 -7.34
C VAL A 134 -2.09 9.73 -8.69
N LEU A 135 -2.63 8.51 -8.80
CA LEU A 135 -3.11 7.99 -10.07
C LEU A 135 -4.33 8.73 -10.64
N PRO A 136 -5.38 9.08 -9.86
CA PRO A 136 -6.54 9.74 -10.43
C PRO A 136 -6.23 11.03 -11.20
N PRO A 137 -5.46 12.02 -10.68
CA PRO A 137 -5.13 13.21 -11.45
C PRO A 137 -4.22 12.92 -12.65
N LEU A 138 -3.31 11.93 -12.56
CA LEU A 138 -2.46 11.54 -13.69
C LEU A 138 -3.26 10.91 -14.82
N LEU A 139 -4.22 10.05 -14.51
CA LEU A 139 -5.12 9.44 -15.50
C LEU A 139 -6.08 10.49 -16.09
N ALA A 140 -6.53 11.45 -15.28
CA ALA A 140 -7.35 12.57 -15.73
C ALA A 140 -6.58 13.60 -16.57
N ALA A 141 -5.25 13.66 -16.48
CA ALA A 141 -4.44 14.59 -17.26
C ALA A 141 -4.54 14.36 -18.78
N ASN A 142 -4.97 13.17 -19.20
CA ASN A 142 -5.22 12.84 -20.61
C ASN A 142 -6.71 12.98 -20.99
N GLN A 143 -7.57 13.42 -20.09
CA GLN A 143 -9.01 13.58 -20.29
C GLN A 143 -9.42 15.05 -20.15
N GLN A 144 -10.34 15.54 -20.98
CA GLN A 144 -10.80 16.92 -20.93
C GLN A 144 -11.85 17.14 -19.82
N PRO A 145 -11.77 18.24 -19.04
CA PRO A 145 -10.72 19.26 -19.03
C PRO A 145 -9.50 18.83 -18.20
N ALA A 146 -8.32 18.75 -18.84
CA ALA A 146 -7.09 18.34 -18.19
C ALA A 146 -6.45 19.50 -17.40
N PRO A 147 -5.84 19.25 -16.23
CA PRO A 147 -5.01 20.25 -15.57
C PRO A 147 -3.76 20.56 -16.43
N ILE A 148 -3.76 21.69 -17.13
CA ILE A 148 -2.73 22.05 -18.15
C ILE A 148 -1.30 21.95 -17.59
N GLY A 149 -1.08 22.35 -16.34
CA GLY A 149 0.23 22.24 -15.70
C GLY A 149 0.71 20.79 -15.55
N LEU A 150 -0.19 19.88 -15.21
CA LEU A 150 0.11 18.45 -15.06
C LEU A 150 0.37 17.80 -16.42
N GLN A 151 -0.44 18.14 -17.43
CA GLN A 151 -0.25 17.66 -18.80
C GLN A 151 1.11 18.07 -19.38
N ARG A 152 1.52 19.34 -19.20
CA ARG A 152 2.85 19.82 -19.65
C ARG A 152 3.99 19.09 -18.94
N ALA A 153 3.86 18.85 -17.64
CA ALA A 153 4.86 18.11 -16.87
C ALA A 153 5.00 16.67 -17.37
N LEU A 154 3.88 16.00 -17.64
CA LEU A 154 3.89 14.63 -18.21
C LEU A 154 4.55 14.58 -19.58
N ASN A 155 4.19 15.48 -20.50
CA ASN A 155 4.84 15.56 -21.82
C ASN A 155 6.35 15.79 -21.69
N THR A 156 6.78 16.59 -20.71
CA THR A 156 8.21 16.81 -20.46
C THR A 156 8.89 15.52 -20.01
N ILE A 157 8.31 14.79 -19.07
CA ILE A 157 8.84 13.49 -18.61
C ILE A 157 8.90 12.50 -19.77
N GLU A 158 7.84 12.37 -20.57
CA GLU A 158 7.78 11.48 -21.73
C GLU A 158 8.89 11.80 -22.74
N ASN A 159 9.08 13.08 -23.07
CA ASN A 159 10.15 13.51 -23.97
C ASN A 159 11.54 13.15 -23.44
N TYR A 160 11.80 13.38 -22.14
CA TYR A 160 13.08 13.03 -21.53
C TYR A 160 13.33 11.52 -21.50
N VAL A 161 12.32 10.72 -21.11
CA VAL A 161 12.43 9.26 -21.08
C VAL A 161 12.59 8.70 -22.49
N GLY A 162 11.82 9.20 -23.46
CA GLY A 162 11.94 8.84 -24.87
C GLY A 162 13.34 9.12 -25.40
N ASN A 163 13.85 10.34 -25.17
CA ASN A 163 15.22 10.70 -25.56
C ASN A 163 16.25 9.79 -24.89
N TYR A 164 16.15 9.55 -23.58
CA TYR A 164 17.07 8.66 -22.87
C TYR A 164 17.06 7.24 -23.46
N LEU A 165 15.87 6.68 -23.75
CA LEU A 165 15.74 5.34 -24.34
C LEU A 165 16.29 5.28 -25.78
N GLU A 166 16.08 6.32 -26.59
CA GLU A 166 16.66 6.40 -27.94
C GLU A 166 18.20 6.48 -27.90
N HIS A 167 18.78 7.19 -26.93
CA HIS A 167 20.23 7.25 -26.75
C HIS A 167 20.81 5.97 -26.12
N ALA A 168 20.00 5.25 -25.33
CA ALA A 168 20.39 3.97 -24.71
C ALA A 168 20.27 2.76 -25.66
N LYS A 169 19.59 2.91 -26.81
CA LYS A 169 19.70 1.93 -27.90
C LYS A 169 21.14 1.98 -28.43
N LEU A 170 21.96 1.01 -28.01
CA LEU A 170 23.25 0.76 -28.65
C LEU A 170 22.99 0.58 -30.15
N LYS A 171 23.68 1.38 -30.98
CA LYS A 171 23.75 1.14 -32.44
C LYS A 171 24.05 -0.34 -32.63
N ALA A 172 23.18 -1.06 -33.35
CA ALA A 172 23.53 -2.39 -33.83
C ALA A 172 24.87 -2.26 -34.57
N ALA A 173 25.88 -2.97 -34.08
CA ALA A 173 27.19 -3.01 -34.72
C ALA A 173 26.99 -3.56 -36.14
N ALA A 174 27.34 -2.73 -37.12
CA ALA A 174 27.41 -3.10 -38.53
C ALA A 174 28.68 -3.92 -38.79
#